data_AF-A0AAU7NRG8-F1
#
_entry.id   AF-A0AAU7NRG8-F1
#
_cell.length_a   1.000
_cell.length_b   1.000
_cell.length_c   1.000
_cell.angle_alpha   90.00
_cell.angle_beta   90.00
_cell.angle_gamma   90.00
#
_symmetry.space_group_name_H-M   'P 1'
#
loop_
_entity.id
_entity.type
_entity.pdbx_description
1 polymer ?
#
loop_
_entity_poly.entity_id
_entity_poly.type
_entity_poly.pdbx_seq_one_letter_code
_entity_poly.pdbx_strand_id
1 'polypeptide(L)'
;MKHKGSTPEQWLDLYGDILYRFSLARVSDPDIAEDLVQETLLAALKTKVDYAGKSSEQTWSIGILKYKIIDYFRKASRASA
;
A
#
# COMPACT_ATOMS: atom_id res chain seq x y z
N MET A 1 16.31 12.48 -16.72
CA MET A 1 16.17 11.02 -16.88
C MET A 1 14.72 10.68 -16.55
N LYS A 2 13.89 10.29 -17.53
CA LYS A 2 12.49 9.91 -17.26
C LYS A 2 12.53 8.53 -16.60
N HIS A 3 12.22 8.41 -15.31
CA HIS A 3 12.11 7.11 -14.65
C HIS A 3 11.02 6.30 -15.35
N LYS A 4 11.41 5.31 -16.16
CA LYS A 4 10.47 4.38 -16.77
C LYS A 4 10.15 3.28 -15.74
N GLY A 5 9.45 3.67 -14.68
CA GLY A 5 8.81 2.72 -13.75
C GLY A 5 7.62 2.03 -14.41
N SER A 6 7.04 1.03 -13.76
CA SER A 6 5.82 0.38 -14.26
C SER A 6 4.66 1.38 -14.34
N THR A 7 3.69 1.17 -15.24
CA THR A 7 2.50 2.02 -15.28
C THR A 7 1.57 1.67 -14.11
N PRO A 8 0.77 2.61 -13.57
CA PRO A 8 -0.09 2.31 -12.43
C PRO A 8 -1.04 1.13 -12.64
N GLU A 9 -1.47 0.92 -13.89
CA GLU A 9 -2.36 -0.19 -14.27
C GLU A 9 -1.70 -1.56 -14.06
N GLN A 10 -0.37 -1.63 -14.03
CA GLN A 10 0.39 -2.86 -13.80
C GLN A 10 0.60 -3.16 -12.31
N TRP A 11 0.37 -2.19 -11.41
CA TRP A 11 0.77 -2.34 -10.01
C TRP A 11 -0.04 -3.39 -9.26
N LEU A 12 -1.31 -3.60 -9.62
CA LEU A 12 -2.13 -4.64 -9.03
C LEU A 12 -1.56 -6.02 -9.36
N ASP A 13 -1.26 -6.28 -10.64
CA ASP A 13 -0.70 -7.56 -11.09
C ASP A 13 0.72 -7.79 -10.53
N LEU A 14 1.53 -6.74 -10.44
CA LEU A 14 2.92 -6.84 -10.00
C LEU A 14 3.06 -6.96 -8.48
N TYR A 15 2.22 -6.25 -7.71
CA TYR A 15 2.43 -6.04 -6.28
C TYR A 15 1.23 -6.42 -5.41
N GLY A 16 0.04 -6.66 -6.00
CA GLY A 16 -1.20 -6.94 -5.27
C GLY A 16 -1.06 -8.11 -4.31
N ASP A 17 -0.57 -9.26 -4.78
CA ASP A 17 -0.42 -10.48 -3.97
C ASP A 17 0.49 -10.26 -2.75
N ILE A 18 1.62 -9.58 -2.92
CA ILE A 18 2.55 -9.37 -1.81
C ILE A 18 2.01 -8.33 -0.82
N LEU A 19 1.36 -7.27 -1.30
CA LEU A 19 0.71 -6.27 -0.44
C LEU A 19 -0.44 -6.93 0.33
N TYR A 20 -1.27 -7.74 -0.33
CA TYR A 20 -2.39 -8.44 0.29
C TYR A 20 -1.92 -9.42 1.36
N ARG A 21 -0.96 -10.30 1.06
CA ARG A 21 -0.41 -11.23 2.05
C ARG A 21 0.24 -10.50 3.23
N PHE A 22 0.90 -9.37 2.98
CA PHE A 22 1.50 -8.54 4.03
C PHE A 22 0.45 -7.91 4.95
N SER A 23 -0.65 -7.42 4.38
CA SER A 23 -1.80 -6.86 5.09
C SER A 23 -2.54 -7.93 5.89
N LEU A 24 -2.90 -9.03 5.25
CA LEU A 24 -3.67 -10.12 5.85
C LEU A 24 -2.96 -10.70 7.07
N ALA A 25 -1.63 -10.89 7.01
CA ALA A 25 -0.83 -11.36 8.13
C ALA A 25 -0.80 -10.39 9.35
N ARG A 26 -1.27 -9.15 9.19
CA ARG A 26 -1.29 -8.12 10.24
C ARG A 26 -2.69 -7.85 10.77
N VAL A 27 -3.68 -7.78 9.88
CA VAL A 27 -5.06 -7.42 10.25
C VAL A 27 -5.95 -8.63 10.49
N SER A 28 -5.56 -9.82 10.01
CA SER A 28 -6.29 -11.08 10.16
C SER A 28 -7.74 -11.05 9.67
N ASP A 29 -8.03 -10.12 8.76
CA ASP A 29 -9.35 -9.88 8.18
C ASP A 29 -9.16 -9.66 6.66
N PRO A 30 -9.74 -10.52 5.80
CA PRO A 30 -9.60 -10.42 4.35
C PRO A 30 -10.12 -9.10 3.76
N ASP A 31 -11.28 -8.63 4.23
CA ASP A 31 -11.93 -7.43 3.68
C ASP A 31 -11.10 -6.19 4.02
N ILE A 32 -10.64 -6.09 5.27
CA ILE A 32 -9.72 -5.02 5.69
C ILE A 32 -8.39 -5.10 4.95
N ALA A 33 -7.87 -6.32 4.72
CA ALA A 33 -6.63 -6.49 3.98
C ALA A 33 -6.75 -6.00 2.53
N GLU A 34 -7.87 -6.29 1.86
CA GLU A 34 -8.16 -5.81 0.51
C GLU A 34 -8.27 -4.27 0.48
N ASP A 35 -9.06 -3.69 1.38
CA ASP A 35 -9.22 -2.23 1.49
C ASP A 35 -7.88 -1.52 1.67
N LEU A 36 -7.01 -2.05 2.53
CA LEU A 36 -5.67 -1.48 2.76
C LEU A 36 -4.77 -1.56 1.52
N VAL A 37 -4.89 -2.61 0.70
CA VAL A 37 -4.18 -2.72 -0.57
C VAL A 37 -4.70 -1.68 -1.55
N GLN A 38 -6.02 -1.55 -1.70
CA GLN A 38 -6.64 -0.56 -2.58
C GLN A 38 -6.25 0.87 -2.18
N GLU A 39 -6.31 1.21 -0.89
CA GLU A 39 -5.86 2.50 -0.37
C GLU A 39 -4.37 2.77 -0.62
N THR A 40 -3.55 1.71 -0.55
CA THR A 40 -2.10 1.81 -0.81
C THR A 40 -1.83 2.13 -2.27
N LEU A 41 -2.46 1.40 -3.20
CA LEU A 41 -2.28 1.64 -4.64
C LEU A 41 -2.82 3.02 -5.05
N LEU A 42 -3.94 3.46 -4.47
CA LEU A 42 -4.48 4.81 -4.67
C LEU A 42 -3.53 5.90 -4.14
N ALA A 43 -2.95 5.71 -2.96
CA ALA A 43 -1.98 6.65 -2.40
C ALA A 43 -0.68 6.69 -3.21
N ALA A 44 -0.20 5.53 -3.66
CA ALA A 44 0.93 5.44 -4.58
C ALA A 44 0.63 6.17 -5.89
N LEU A 45 -0.59 6.05 -6.44
CA LEU A 45 -0.96 6.72 -7.69
C LEU A 45 -0.91 8.24 -7.51
N LYS A 46 -1.48 8.75 -6.42
CA LYS A 46 -1.50 10.18 -6.08
C LYS A 46 -0.10 10.78 -5.88
N THR A 47 0.85 9.97 -5.41
CA THR A 47 2.21 10.42 -5.07
C THR A 47 3.27 9.97 -6.08
N LYS A 48 2.85 9.36 -7.20
CA LYS A 48 3.74 8.83 -8.24
C LYS A 48 4.67 9.90 -8.82
N VAL A 49 4.18 11.13 -8.96
CA VAL A 49 4.97 12.27 -9.48
C VAL A 49 6.14 12.63 -8.56
N ASP A 50 6.01 12.38 -7.27
CA ASP A 50 7.02 12.66 -6.24
C ASP A 50 7.93 11.44 -5.98
N TYR A 51 7.71 10.34 -6.68
CA TYR A 51 8.50 9.13 -6.53
C TYR A 51 9.94 9.36 -7.03
N ALA A 52 10.86 9.55 -6.10
CA ALA A 52 12.26 9.87 -6.38
C ALA A 52 13.10 8.68 -6.90
N GLY A 53 12.50 7.49 -7.11
CA GLY A 53 13.21 6.31 -7.63
C GLY A 53 14.34 5.80 -6.73
N LYS A 54 14.32 6.11 -5.43
CA LYS A 54 15.37 5.72 -4.46
C LYS A 54 15.23 4.28 -3.96
N SER A 55 14.15 3.60 -4.28
CA SER A 55 13.87 2.20 -3.97
C SER A 55 13.15 1.55 -5.16
N SER A 56 12.64 0.31 -5.02
CA SER A 56 11.69 -0.25 -5.99
C SER A 56 10.26 0.23 -5.70
N GLU A 57 9.40 0.27 -6.71
CA GLU A 57 7.98 0.64 -6.57
C GLU A 57 7.26 -0.28 -5.55
N GLN A 58 7.63 -1.56 -5.53
CA GLN A 58 7.18 -2.53 -4.52
C GLN A 58 7.60 -2.10 -3.10
N THR A 59 8.89 -1.77 -2.90
CA THR A 59 9.42 -1.37 -1.57
C THR A 59 8.75 -0.09 -1.09
N TRP A 60 8.58 0.86 -2.01
CA TRP A 60 7.89 2.11 -1.74
C TRP A 60 6.41 1.89 -1.38
N SER A 61 5.70 1.03 -2.13
CA SER A 61 4.31 0.65 -1.84
C SER A 61 4.16 -0.04 -0.48
N ILE A 62 5.09 -0.93 -0.11
CA ILE A 62 5.14 -1.54 1.22
C ILE A 62 5.33 -0.47 2.31
N GLY A 63 6.12 0.57 2.05
CA GLY A 63 6.29 1.72 2.94
C GLY A 63 4.95 2.42 3.21
N ILE A 64 4.22 2.76 2.15
CA ILE A 64 2.88 3.37 2.23
C ILE A 64 1.93 2.44 3.02
N LEU A 65 1.88 1.15 2.67
CA LEU A 65 1.01 0.16 3.31
C LEU A 65 1.25 0.06 4.83
N LYS A 66 2.51 0.10 5.28
CA LYS A 66 2.83 0.09 6.71
C LYS A 66 2.18 1.26 7.45
N TYR A 67 2.20 2.47 6.88
CA TYR A 67 1.53 3.62 7.47
C TYR A 67 0.01 3.44 7.51
N LYS A 68 -0.60 2.86 6.47
CA LYS A 68 -2.03 2.56 6.42
C LYS A 68 -2.47 1.57 7.51
N ILE A 69 -1.71 0.50 7.70
CA ILE A 69 -1.96 -0.49 8.75
C ILE A 69 -1.87 0.15 10.15
N ILE A 70 -0.84 0.97 10.39
CA ILE A 70 -0.69 1.69 11.67
C ILE A 70 -1.90 2.60 11.90
N ASP A 71 -2.33 3.36 10.89
CA ASP A 71 -3.47 4.25 11.01
C ASP A 71 -4.79 3.50 11.24
N TYR A 72 -5.00 2.35 10.60
CA TYR A 72 -6.13 1.46 10.84
C TYR A 72 -6.22 1.07 12.32
N PHE A 73 -5.14 0.53 12.91
CA PHE A 73 -5.14 0.17 14.33
C PHE A 73 -5.30 1.37 15.26
N ARG A 74 -4.70 2.51 14.89
CA ARG A 74 -4.84 3.76 15.65
C ARG A 74 -6.29 4.23 15.67
N LYS A 75 -7.04 4.07 14.58
CA LYS A 75 -8.48 4.39 14.49
C LYS A 75 -9.33 3.39 15.27
N ALA A 76 -9.08 2.09 15.11
CA ALA A 76 -9.79 1.05 15.83
C ALA A 76 -9.69 1.25 17.36
N SER A 77 -8.51 1.59 17.87
CA SER A 77 -8.30 1.87 19.29
C SER A 77 -9.09 3.08 19.81
N ARG A 78 -9.43 4.07 18.97
CA ARG A 78 -10.23 5.24 19.37
C ARG A 78 -11.73 4.99 19.31
N ALA A 79 -12.17 4.07 18.47
CA ALA A 79 -13.59 3.70 18.35
C ALA A 79 -14.06 2.81 19.51
N SER A 80 -13.13 2.11 20.17
CA SER A 80 -13.40 1.25 21.33
C SER A 80 -13.27 1.97 22.69
N ALA A 81 -13.03 3.28 22.70
CA ALA A 81 -12.93 4.13 23.89
C ALA A 81 -14.13 5.07 23.97
#